data_AF-A0A3N5Q723-F1
#
_entry.id   AF-A0A3N5Q723-F1
#
_cell.length_a   1.000
_cell.length_b   1.000
_cell.length_c   1.000
_cell.angle_alpha   90.00
_cell.angle_beta   90.00
_cell.angle_gamma   90.00
#
_symmetry.space_group_name_H-M   'P 1'
#
loop_
_entity.id
_entity.type
_entity.pdbx_description
1 polymer ?
#
loop_
_entity_poly.entity_id
_entity_poly.type
_entity_poly.pdbx_seq_one_letter_code
_entity_poly.pdbx_strand_id
1 'polypeptide(L)' 'MSRDYDKEYKEYHGTEEQKKRRAARNKARRHLEQQGRVHKGDDRDVDHKDRNPHNNSPDNIRIRSQHANRGDNK' A
#
# COMPACT_ATOMS: atom_id res chain seq x y z
N MET A 1 -9.12 -25.32 0.17
CA MET A 1 -8.83 -24.88 1.55
C MET A 1 -9.48 -23.53 1.75
N SER A 2 -10.33 -23.40 2.75
CA SER A 2 -10.87 -22.10 3.19
C SER A 2 -9.74 -21.30 3.86
N ARG A 3 -9.63 -20.00 3.56
CA ARG A 3 -8.73 -19.10 4.30
C ARG A 3 -9.34 -18.85 5.68
N ASP A 4 -8.55 -19.06 6.72
CA ASP A 4 -8.90 -18.70 8.09
C ASP A 4 -8.48 -17.24 8.35
N TYR A 5 -9.40 -16.32 8.12
CA TYR A 5 -9.17 -14.88 8.26
C TYR A 5 -8.88 -14.46 9.72
N ASP A 6 -9.46 -15.15 10.70
CA ASP A 6 -9.26 -14.84 12.11
C ASP A 6 -7.83 -15.18 12.53
N LYS A 7 -7.35 -16.35 12.10
CA LYS A 7 -5.96 -16.75 12.32
C LYS A 7 -4.99 -15.83 11.59
N GLU A 8 -5.21 -15.55 10.30
CA GLU A 8 -4.37 -14.64 9.50
C GLU A 8 -4.30 -13.24 10.12
N TYR A 9 -5.43 -12.74 10.65
CA TYR A 9 -5.43 -11.46 11.34
C TYR A 9 -4.60 -11.50 12.62
N LYS A 10 -4.78 -12.52 13.47
CA LYS A 10 -4.05 -12.66 14.73
C LYS A 10 -2.54 -12.79 14.50
N GLU A 11 -2.13 -13.59 13.53
CA GLU A 11 -0.72 -13.93 13.30
C GLU A 11 0.01 -12.91 12.42
N TYR A 12 -0.70 -12.22 11.52
CA TYR A 12 -0.09 -11.32 10.54
C TYR A 12 -0.66 -9.91 10.59
N HIS A 13 -1.91 -9.68 10.16
CA HIS A 13 -2.42 -8.32 9.92
C HIS A 13 -2.56 -7.45 11.18
N GLY A 14 -2.74 -8.09 12.33
CA GLY A 14 -2.90 -7.49 13.64
C GLY A 14 -1.58 -7.26 14.38
N THR A 15 -0.45 -7.73 13.85
CA THR A 15 0.87 -7.46 14.44
C THR A 15 1.23 -5.98 14.35
N GLU A 16 2.01 -5.49 15.31
CA GLU A 16 2.46 -4.10 15.34
C GLU A 16 3.27 -3.71 14.10
N GLU A 17 4.05 -4.64 13.56
CA GLU A 17 4.78 -4.43 12.30
C GLU A 17 3.82 -4.17 11.14
N GLN A 18 2.83 -5.05 10.92
CA GLN A 18 1.89 -4.88 9.81
C GLN A 18 1.00 -3.63 9.97
N LYS A 19 0.64 -3.27 11.20
CA LYS A 19 -0.02 -1.98 11.49
C LYS A 19 0.85 -0.79 11.08
N LYS A 20 2.13 -0.77 11.45
CA LYS A 20 3.07 0.29 11.07
C LYS A 20 3.28 0.36 9.56
N ARG A 21 3.42 -0.79 8.89
CA ARG A 21 3.52 -0.87 7.41
C ARG A 21 2.26 -0.34 6.72
N ARG A 22 1.08 -0.66 7.25
CA ARG A 22 -0.21 -0.13 6.76
C ARG A 22 -0.29 1.39 6.95
N ALA A 23 0.08 1.89 8.12
CA ALA A 23 0.11 3.33 8.39
C ALA A 23 1.07 4.09 7.47
N ALA A 24 2.25 3.51 7.19
CA ALA A 24 3.24 4.11 6.30
C ALA A 24 2.72 4.20 4.85
N ARG A 25 2.10 3.15 4.31
CA ARG A 25 1.43 3.18 3.00
C ARG A 25 0.30 4.20 2.94
N ASN A 26 -0.53 4.27 3.98
CA ASN A 26 -1.61 5.27 4.06
C ASN A 26 -1.07 6.70 4.08
N LYS A 27 0.06 6.94 4.75
CA LYS A 27 0.73 8.25 4.74
C LYS A 27 1.18 8.64 3.33
N ALA A 28 1.78 7.73 2.57
CA ALA A 28 2.14 7.97 1.17
C ALA A 28 0.91 8.31 0.31
N ARG A 29 -0.17 7.53 0.43
CA ARG A 29 -1.41 7.78 -0.31
C ARG A 29 -2.02 9.14 0.03
N ARG A 30 -2.12 9.49 1.32
CA ARG A 30 -2.65 10.79 1.75
C ARG A 30 -1.82 11.96 1.24
N HIS A 31 -0.49 11.83 1.21
CA HIS A 31 0.37 12.88 0.67
C HIS A 31 0.11 13.14 -0.82
N LEU A 32 -0.03 12.07 -1.61
CA LEU A 32 -0.35 12.18 -3.04
C LEU A 32 -1.80 12.64 -3.29
N GLU A 33 -2.73 12.28 -2.40
CA GLU A 33 -4.12 12.73 -2.45
C GLU A 33 -4.25 14.23 -2.18
N GLN A 34 -3.51 14.75 -1.19
CA GLN A 34 -3.42 16.18 -0.92
C GLN A 34 -2.85 16.98 -2.09
N GLN A 35 -2.00 16.36 -2.91
CA GLN A 35 -1.46 16.95 -4.13
C GLN A 35 -2.42 16.81 -5.34
N GLY A 36 -3.60 16.20 -5.16
CA GLY A 36 -4.55 15.93 -6.24
C GLY A 36 -4.08 14.84 -7.22
N ARG A 37 -2.99 14.13 -6.91
CA ARG A 37 -2.39 13.15 -7.81
C ARG A 37 -3.06 11.78 -7.74
N VAL A 38 -3.78 11.49 -6.65
CA VAL A 38 -4.64 10.31 -6.51
C VAL A 38 -5.94 10.69 -5.79
N HIS A 39 -7.02 9.96 -6.01
CA HIS A 39 -8.25 10.08 -5.21
C HIS A 39 -8.93 8.72 -5.08
N LYS A 40 -9.96 8.61 -4.24
CA LYS A 40 -10.76 7.39 -4.18
C LYS A 40 -11.53 7.20 -5.51
N GLY A 41 -11.42 6.02 -6.12
CA GLY A 41 -12.14 5.66 -7.35
C GLY A 41 -11.46 6.09 -8.66
N ASP A 42 -10.17 6.43 -8.64
CA ASP A 42 -9.40 6.79 -9.83
C ASP A 42 -8.67 5.63 -10.50
N ASP A 43 -8.85 4.40 -10.02
CA ASP A 43 -8.15 3.19 -10.45
C ASP A 43 -6.61 3.29 -10.40
N ARG A 44 -6.07 4.18 -9.54
CA ARG A 44 -4.64 4.36 -9.32
C ARG A 44 -4.19 3.85 -7.95
N ASP A 45 -3.05 3.16 -7.98
CA ASP A 45 -2.35 2.69 -6.79
C ASP A 45 -1.04 3.47 -6.61
N VAL A 46 -0.63 3.60 -5.35
CA VAL A 46 0.67 4.16 -4.95
C VAL A 46 1.63 3.00 -4.78
N ASP A 47 2.74 3.05 -5.52
CA ASP A 47 3.78 2.03 -5.55
C ASP A 47 5.09 2.57 -4.96
N HIS A 48 5.76 1.74 -4.19
CA HIS A 48 7.08 2.00 -3.60
C HIS A 48 8.12 1.27 -4.44
N LYS A 49 8.95 2.02 -5.20
CA LYS A 49 9.92 1.42 -6.14
C LYS A 49 10.86 0.42 -5.46
N ASP A 50 11.26 0.69 -4.22
CA ASP A 50 12.14 -0.15 -3.41
C ASP A 50 11.42 -1.26 -2.61
N ARG A 51 10.10 -1.41 -2.76
CA ARG A 51 9.26 -2.35 -1.98
C ARG A 51 9.29 -2.13 -0.47
N ASN A 52 9.81 -1.00 -0.01
CA ASN A 52 9.83 -0.62 1.40
C ASN A 52 8.71 0.38 1.71
N PRO A 53 7.64 -0.02 2.43
CA PRO A 53 6.52 0.86 2.73
C PRO A 53 6.90 2.04 3.64
N HIS A 54 8.07 2.03 4.27
CA HIS A 54 8.56 3.13 5.12
C HIS A 54 9.28 4.23 4.34
N ASN A 55 9.70 3.96 3.10
CA ASN A 55 10.37 4.95 2.26
C ASN A 55 9.35 5.77 1.46
N ASN A 56 8.77 6.77 2.12
CA ASN A 56 7.75 7.65 1.53
C ASN A 56 8.33 8.88 0.82
N SER A 57 9.61 8.85 0.46
CA SER A 57 10.25 9.95 -0.29
C SER A 57 9.57 10.15 -1.64
N PRO A 58 9.37 11.39 -2.11
CA PRO A 58 8.73 11.68 -3.41
C PRO A 58 9.37 10.94 -4.59
N ASP A 59 10.69 10.73 -4.54
CA ASP A 59 11.44 10.03 -5.58
C ASP A 59 11.21 8.51 -5.55
N ASN A 60 10.86 7.94 -4.40
CA ASN A 60 10.61 6.51 -4.25
C ASN A 60 9.16 6.13 -4.56
N ILE A 61 8.21 7.01 -4.24
CA ILE A 61 6.79 6.77 -4.51
C ILE A 61 6.44 7.11 -5.97
N ARG A 62 5.68 6.24 -6.62
CA ARG A 62 5.13 6.50 -7.94
C ARG A 62 3.65 6.10 -8.01
N ILE A 63 2.96 6.67 -8.97
CA ILE A 63 1.55 6.38 -9.22
C ILE A 63 1.50 5.42 -10.41
N ARG A 64 0.75 4.34 -10.27
CA ARG A 64 0.54 3.36 -11.32
C ARG A 64 -0.94 3.03 -11.45
N SER A 65 -1.32 2.49 -12.60
CA SER A 65 -2.63 1.85 -12.70
C SER A 65 -2.70 0.66 -11.75
N GLN A 66 -3.88 0.46 -11.18
CA GLN A 66 -4.18 -0.67 -10.31
C GLN A 66 -3.77 -2.02 -10.94
N HIS A 67 -4.07 -2.20 -12.23
CA HIS A 67 -3.76 -3.43 -12.95
C HIS A 67 -2.25 -3.68 -13.02
N ALA A 68 -1.47 -2.65 -13.38
CA ALA A 68 -0.03 -2.78 -13.51
C ALA A 68 0.61 -3.08 -12.14
N ASN A 69 0.23 -2.34 -11.09
CA ASN A 69 0.82 -2.53 -9.76
C ASN A 69 0.52 -3.92 -9.17
N ARG A 70 -0.73 -4.39 -9.30
CA ARG A 70 -1.14 -5.70 -8.77
C ARG A 70 -0.62 -6.86 -9.61
N GLY A 71 -0.30 -6.61 -10.88
CA GLY A 71 0.27 -7.60 -11.80
C GLY A 71 1.73 -7.96 -11.50
N ASP A 72 2.48 -7.09 -10.82
CA ASP A 72 3.89 -7.32 -10.48
C ASP A 72 4.08 -8.42 -9.41
N ASN A 73 3.03 -8.80 -8.68
CA ASN A 73 3.07 -9.81 -7.61
C ASN A 73 2.56 -11.20 -8.06
N LYS A 74 2.69 -11.49 -9.36
CA LYS A 74 2.37 -12.82 -9.93
C LYS A 74 3.51 -13.79 -9.76
#